data_AF-A0A2V9X368-F1
#
_entry.id   AF-A0A2V9X368-F1
#
_cell.length_a   1.000
_cell.length_b   1.000
_cell.length_c   1.000
_cell.angle_alpha   90.00
_cell.angle_beta   90.00
_cell.angle_gamma   90.00
#
_symmetry.space_group_name_H-M   'P 1'
#
loop_
_entity.id
_entity.type
_entity.pdbx_description
1 polymer ?
#
loop_
_entity_poly.entity_id
_entity_poly.type
_entity_poly.pdbx_seq_one_letter_code
_entity_poly.pdbx_strand_id
1 'polypeptide(L)'
;IITSKIVPSFSFSSIDSPYAPKTGHSLFLGGEISGIGGTVKSLRPIVQYKQFIPMQKRRNAIGFNVQGSFMTGYGGLVAPPFERFYLGGETDLRGFDIRSVSPIAFLPDKAVISLTNPDGTVVPKDPSNPRRGAYTIPIPTERLVFPGGDMSLVGNLEYRITIVGPVALAPFLDTGINPILRTSQLRINSGQLSDINNTIFGCPTLDVGLNCVGGQRMSFSQFLKPVAGTNWTPRMSTGLELQVMLPIINAPFRIYWAYNALRLNTTTSSPVPITRDMFPAGAAGDFTFLEAVQSLAGNFTLREPRKTFRFSVATTF
;
A
#
# COMPACT_ATOMS: atom_id res chain seq x y z
N ILE A 1 12.55 10.49 -16.44
CA ILE A 1 11.32 11.23 -16.05
C ILE A 1 11.76 12.65 -15.72
N ILE A 2 11.20 13.66 -16.38
CA ILE A 2 11.53 15.07 -16.11
C ILE A 2 10.28 15.72 -15.51
N THR A 3 10.42 16.44 -14.39
CA THR A 3 9.31 17.08 -13.68
C THR A 3 9.66 18.54 -13.40
N SER A 4 8.85 19.47 -13.90
CA SER A 4 8.87 20.88 -13.49
C SER A 4 7.62 21.17 -12.66
N LYS A 5 7.80 21.82 -11.50
CA LYS A 5 6.73 22.06 -10.54
C LYS A 5 6.78 23.44 -9.88
N ILE A 6 5.60 24.00 -9.61
CA ILE A 6 5.40 25.17 -8.74
C ILE A 6 4.77 24.70 -7.43
N VAL A 7 5.27 25.21 -6.32
CA VAL A 7 4.81 24.85 -4.97
C VAL A 7 4.35 26.11 -4.23
N PRO A 8 3.10 26.56 -4.42
CA PRO A 8 2.56 27.63 -3.59
C PRO A 8 2.36 27.11 -2.15
N SER A 9 2.70 27.94 -1.18
CA SER A 9 2.43 27.65 0.23
C SER A 9 2.09 28.92 1.00
N PHE A 10 1.23 28.73 2.00
CA PHE A 10 0.87 29.71 3.00
C PHE A 10 0.94 29.00 4.35
N SER A 11 1.70 29.57 5.27
CA SER A 11 1.82 29.08 6.63
C SER A 11 1.55 30.21 7.61
N PHE A 12 0.77 29.90 8.63
CA PHE A 12 0.52 30.76 9.77
C PHE A 12 0.71 29.95 11.05
N SER A 13 1.38 30.52 12.04
CA SER A 13 1.57 29.88 13.33
C SER A 13 1.55 30.91 14.45
N SER A 14 0.73 30.63 15.47
CA SER A 14 0.69 31.34 16.76
C SER A 14 1.15 30.43 17.91
N ILE A 15 1.75 29.28 17.59
CA ILE A 15 2.20 28.29 18.58
C ILE A 15 3.29 28.90 19.47
N ASP A 16 3.10 28.77 20.79
CA ASP A 16 3.94 29.42 21.81
C ASP A 16 5.35 28.84 21.95
N SER A 17 5.52 27.55 21.71
CA SER A 17 6.82 26.87 21.78
C SER A 17 6.97 25.84 20.66
N PRO A 18 8.12 25.79 19.96
CA PRO A 18 8.34 24.79 18.91
C PRO A 18 8.50 23.36 19.45
N TYR A 19 8.90 23.20 20.72
CA TYR A 19 9.22 21.88 21.29
C TYR A 19 8.12 21.35 22.20
N ALA A 20 7.69 22.15 23.18
CA ALA A 20 6.65 21.79 24.14
C ALA A 20 5.49 22.79 24.05
N PRO A 21 4.80 22.85 22.90
CA PRO A 21 3.69 23.76 22.70
C PRO A 21 2.57 23.49 23.70
N LYS A 22 2.00 24.57 24.24
CA LYS A 22 0.86 24.51 25.16
C LYS A 22 -0.32 25.31 24.68
N THR A 23 -0.08 26.32 23.85
CA THR A 23 -1.10 27.24 23.34
C THR A 23 -0.83 27.60 21.89
N GLY A 24 -1.86 28.12 21.23
CA GLY A 24 -1.78 28.59 19.85
C GLY A 24 -2.17 27.52 18.84
N HIS A 25 -2.11 27.91 17.58
CA HIS A 25 -2.51 27.09 16.45
C HIS A 25 -1.64 27.38 15.24
N SER A 26 -1.60 26.44 14.31
CA SER A 26 -0.99 26.64 13.01
C SER A 26 -1.89 26.13 11.90
N LEU A 27 -1.85 26.86 10.79
CA LEU A 27 -2.52 26.51 9.55
C LEU A 27 -1.46 26.49 8.46
N PHE A 28 -1.43 25.39 7.71
CA PHE A 28 -0.65 25.26 6.49
C PHE A 28 -1.58 24.93 5.34
N LEU A 29 -1.51 25.76 4.30
CA LEU A 29 -2.15 25.54 3.02
C LEU A 29 -1.04 25.50 1.98
N GLY A 30 -1.00 24.47 1.16
CA GLY A 30 -0.02 24.42 0.08
C GLY A 30 -0.45 23.46 -1.00
N GLY A 31 0.37 23.35 -2.02
CA GLY A 31 0.22 22.27 -2.96
C GLY A 31 1.36 22.21 -3.95
N GLU A 32 1.37 21.16 -4.75
CA GLU A 32 2.33 21.01 -5.85
C GLU A 32 1.56 20.96 -7.17
N ILE A 33 1.99 21.79 -8.11
CA ILE A 33 1.46 21.85 -9.47
C ILE A 33 2.61 21.53 -10.41
N SER A 34 2.62 20.30 -10.92
CA SER A 34 3.62 19.81 -11.88
C SER A 34 3.04 19.83 -13.28
N GLY A 35 3.80 20.27 -14.28
CA GLY A 35 3.38 20.18 -15.69
C GLY A 35 3.64 21.41 -16.56
N ILE A 36 4.37 22.41 -16.06
CA ILE A 36 4.81 23.58 -16.85
C ILE A 36 5.95 23.21 -17.81
N GLY A 37 6.66 22.13 -17.50
CA GLY A 37 7.65 21.49 -18.35
C GLY A 37 7.88 20.05 -17.91
N GLY A 38 8.49 19.24 -18.78
CA GLY A 38 8.73 17.82 -18.52
C GLY A 38 7.55 16.91 -18.85
N THR A 39 7.64 15.67 -18.37
CA THR A 39 6.76 14.55 -18.73
C THR A 39 5.71 14.22 -17.67
N VAL A 40 5.74 14.90 -16.52
CA VAL A 40 4.81 14.67 -15.40
C VAL A 40 3.85 15.84 -15.27
N LYS A 41 2.55 15.55 -15.23
CA LYS A 41 1.48 16.53 -14.99
C LYS A 41 0.63 16.08 -13.81
N SER A 42 0.81 16.71 -12.66
CA SER A 42 0.13 16.35 -11.41
C SER A 42 -0.26 17.57 -10.58
N LEU A 43 -1.33 17.44 -9.81
CA LEU A 43 -1.81 18.43 -8.85
C LEU A 43 -1.93 17.76 -7.49
N ARG A 44 -1.32 18.36 -6.47
CA ARG A 44 -1.33 17.86 -5.09
C ARG A 44 -1.61 18.96 -4.06
N PRO A 45 -2.87 19.30 -3.75
CA PRO A 45 -3.19 20.17 -2.62
C PRO A 45 -2.91 19.50 -1.26
N ILE A 46 -2.49 20.30 -0.30
CA ILE A 46 -2.17 19.90 1.08
C ILE A 46 -2.77 20.94 2.03
N VAL A 47 -3.48 20.46 3.05
CA VAL A 47 -4.02 21.27 4.14
C VAL A 47 -3.62 20.62 5.45
N GLN A 48 -3.10 21.41 6.39
CA GLN A 48 -2.81 20.94 7.73
C GLN A 48 -3.20 21.99 8.77
N TYR A 49 -3.87 21.56 9.83
CA TYR A 49 -4.24 22.39 10.96
C TYR A 49 -3.77 21.74 12.26
N LYS A 50 -3.11 22.52 13.11
CA LYS A 50 -2.68 22.10 14.45
C LYS A 50 -3.21 23.08 15.48
N GLN A 51 -3.56 22.57 16.65
CA GLN A 51 -4.03 23.40 17.77
C GLN A 51 -3.53 22.82 19.07
N PHE A 52 -3.05 23.70 19.94
CA PHE A 52 -2.68 23.39 21.31
C PHE A 52 -3.57 24.19 22.27
N ILE A 53 -4.15 23.48 23.22
CA ILE A 53 -5.06 24.03 24.23
C ILE A 53 -4.43 23.79 25.60
N PRO A 54 -4.22 24.85 26.40
CA PRO A 54 -3.57 24.69 27.70
C PRO A 54 -4.52 24.00 28.67
N MET A 55 -3.98 23.06 29.46
CA MET A 55 -4.72 22.35 30.50
C MET A 55 -4.00 22.51 31.84
N GLN A 56 -4.75 22.40 32.95
CA GLN A 56 -4.20 22.43 34.31
C GLN A 56 -3.30 23.64 34.56
N LYS A 57 -3.83 24.87 34.44
CA LYS A 57 -3.07 26.14 34.59
C LYS A 57 -1.80 26.20 33.73
N ARG A 58 -1.86 25.72 32.48
CA ARG A 58 -0.73 25.62 31.54
C ARG A 58 0.38 24.66 31.99
N ARG A 59 0.12 23.73 32.91
CA ARG A 59 1.05 22.63 33.17
C ARG A 59 1.05 21.64 32.01
N ASN A 60 -0.14 21.27 31.54
CA ASN A 60 -0.38 20.27 30.51
C ASN A 60 -0.94 20.92 29.24
N ALA A 61 -1.05 20.15 28.17
CA ALA A 61 -1.67 20.61 26.93
C ALA A 61 -2.45 19.49 26.24
N ILE A 62 -3.57 19.82 25.60
CA ILE A 62 -4.18 18.97 24.58
C ILE A 62 -3.69 19.49 23.23
N GLY A 63 -3.09 18.62 22.43
CA GLY A 63 -2.69 18.92 21.06
C GLY A 63 -3.49 18.09 20.08
N PHE A 64 -3.96 18.68 19.00
CA PHE A 64 -4.47 17.91 17.86
C PHE A 64 -3.90 18.42 16.54
N ASN A 65 -3.77 17.50 15.59
CA ASN A 65 -3.33 17.75 14.22
C ASN A 65 -4.28 17.05 13.26
N VAL A 66 -4.73 17.77 12.24
CA VAL A 66 -5.48 17.20 11.12
C VAL A 66 -4.76 17.58 9.85
N GLN A 67 -4.41 16.61 9.04
CA GLN A 67 -3.76 16.80 7.75
C GLN A 67 -4.54 16.07 6.65
N GLY A 68 -4.87 16.81 5.59
CA GLY A 68 -5.47 16.27 4.38
C GLY A 68 -4.57 16.55 3.18
N SER A 69 -4.45 15.58 2.29
CA SER A 69 -3.76 15.71 1.02
C SER A 69 -4.46 14.90 -0.05
N PHE A 70 -4.46 15.40 -1.28
CA PHE A 70 -5.03 14.71 -2.42
C PHE A 70 -4.11 14.89 -3.61
N MET A 71 -4.09 13.92 -4.52
CA MET A 71 -3.24 13.94 -5.68
C MET A 71 -3.98 13.43 -6.92
N THR A 72 -3.71 14.05 -8.05
CA THR A 72 -4.20 13.58 -9.35
C THR A 72 -3.20 13.90 -10.44
N GLY A 73 -3.18 13.07 -11.49
CA GLY A 73 -2.65 13.46 -12.79
C GLY A 73 -3.69 14.26 -13.59
N TYR A 74 -3.22 15.01 -14.58
CA TYR A 74 -4.08 15.74 -15.52
C TYR A 74 -3.47 15.74 -16.94
N GLY A 75 -4.23 16.20 -17.93
CA GLY A 75 -3.76 16.25 -19.32
C GLY A 75 -3.49 14.87 -19.93
N GLY A 76 -4.34 13.88 -19.63
CA GLY A 76 -4.22 12.50 -20.10
C GLY A 76 -3.22 11.63 -19.34
N LEU A 77 -2.44 12.23 -18.43
CA LEU A 77 -1.48 11.53 -17.58
C LEU A 77 -2.10 11.13 -16.24
N VAL A 78 -1.43 10.20 -15.56
CA VAL A 78 -1.81 9.70 -14.24
C VAL A 78 -0.91 10.26 -13.15
N ALA A 79 -1.40 10.27 -11.91
CA ALA A 79 -0.58 10.58 -10.75
C ALA A 79 0.64 9.64 -10.70
N PRO A 80 1.87 10.16 -10.53
CA PRO A 80 3.06 9.31 -10.48
C PRO A 80 2.98 8.27 -9.36
N PRO A 81 3.21 6.97 -9.64
CA PRO A 81 3.08 5.91 -8.63
C PRO A 81 3.95 6.14 -7.38
N PHE A 82 5.15 6.70 -7.56
CA PHE A 82 6.09 6.97 -6.46
C PHE A 82 5.69 8.17 -5.58
N GLU A 83 4.75 9.01 -6.03
CA GLU A 83 4.24 10.16 -5.26
C GLU A 83 2.96 9.83 -4.48
N ARG A 84 2.44 8.59 -4.61
CA ARG A 84 1.22 8.15 -3.93
C ARG A 84 1.40 8.08 -2.42
N PHE A 85 0.28 8.23 -1.73
CA PHE A 85 0.29 8.32 -0.27
C PHE A 85 0.33 6.94 0.36
N TYR A 86 1.02 6.87 1.48
CA TYR A 86 1.11 5.71 2.36
C TYR A 86 1.09 6.24 3.78
N LEU A 87 0.36 5.58 4.66
CA LEU A 87 0.29 5.95 6.07
C LEU A 87 0.99 4.92 6.96
N GLY A 88 1.26 5.32 8.20
CA GLY A 88 1.87 4.51 9.22
C GLY A 88 3.31 4.91 9.47
N GLY A 89 3.71 4.78 10.73
CA GLY A 89 4.98 5.29 11.24
C GLY A 89 4.76 6.21 12.43
N GLU A 90 5.80 6.94 12.80
CA GLU A 90 5.84 7.74 14.03
C GLU A 90 5.25 9.14 13.86
N THR A 91 5.09 9.60 12.62
CA THR A 91 4.67 10.98 12.31
C THR A 91 3.20 11.11 11.96
N ASP A 92 2.56 10.01 11.54
CA ASP A 92 1.17 9.99 11.10
C ASP A 92 0.32 9.02 11.92
N LEU A 93 0.56 7.71 11.86
CA LEU A 93 -0.22 6.68 12.55
C LEU A 93 0.71 5.75 13.32
N ARG A 94 0.92 6.07 14.60
CA ARG A 94 1.64 5.17 15.52
C ARG A 94 0.90 3.85 15.59
N GLY A 95 1.61 2.75 15.84
CA GLY A 95 0.98 1.43 15.83
C GLY A 95 1.01 0.70 14.51
N PHE A 96 1.17 1.42 13.39
CA PHE A 96 1.29 0.83 12.06
C PHE A 96 2.74 0.93 11.56
N ASP A 97 3.18 -0.04 10.77
CA ASP A 97 4.51 -0.02 10.16
C ASP A 97 4.62 1.12 9.15
N ILE A 98 5.85 1.62 8.97
CA ILE A 98 6.12 2.77 8.11
C ILE A 98 5.60 2.48 6.71
N ARG A 99 4.73 3.35 6.20
CA ARG A 99 4.12 3.22 4.86
C ARG A 99 3.33 1.91 4.63
N SER A 100 2.87 1.23 5.69
CA SER A 100 2.13 -0.03 5.57
C SER A 100 0.64 0.15 5.24
N VAL A 101 0.06 1.31 5.57
CA VAL A 101 -1.36 1.58 5.37
C VAL A 101 -1.58 2.12 3.97
N SER A 102 -2.07 1.24 3.10
CA SER A 102 -2.37 1.50 1.69
C SER A 102 -3.63 0.71 1.28
N PRO A 103 -4.38 1.18 0.26
CA PRO A 103 -5.26 0.33 -0.52
C PRO A 103 -4.45 -0.81 -1.13
N ILE A 104 -5.10 -1.95 -1.33
CA ILE A 104 -4.48 -3.13 -1.92
C ILE A 104 -5.20 -3.40 -3.23
N ALA A 105 -4.46 -3.74 -4.28
CA ALA A 105 -5.03 -4.07 -5.58
C ALA A 105 -4.42 -5.37 -6.09
N PHE A 106 -5.16 -6.06 -6.96
CA PHE A 106 -4.63 -7.17 -7.73
C PHE A 106 -4.02 -6.67 -9.02
N LEU A 107 -2.76 -7.03 -9.27
CA LEU A 107 -2.06 -6.80 -10.52
C LEU A 107 -2.05 -8.11 -11.31
N PRO A 108 -2.69 -8.14 -12.50
CA PRO A 108 -2.59 -9.25 -13.42
C PRO A 108 -1.15 -9.61 -13.75
N ASP A 109 -0.89 -10.90 -13.82
CA ASP A 109 0.40 -11.49 -14.12
C ASP A 109 0.24 -12.87 -14.77
N LYS A 110 1.35 -13.50 -15.12
CA LYS A 110 1.39 -14.87 -15.60
C LYS A 110 2.44 -15.69 -14.87
N ALA A 111 2.09 -16.92 -14.53
CA ALA A 111 3.02 -17.95 -14.12
C ALA A 111 3.17 -18.96 -15.27
N VAL A 112 4.31 -19.64 -15.32
CA VAL A 112 4.51 -20.78 -16.21
C VAL A 112 4.90 -21.96 -15.34
N ILE A 113 4.09 -23.00 -15.36
CA ILE A 113 4.31 -24.23 -14.58
C ILE A 113 4.63 -25.38 -15.52
N SER A 114 5.45 -26.30 -15.05
CA SER A 114 5.73 -27.54 -15.78
C SER A 114 4.63 -28.56 -15.49
N LEU A 115 4.25 -29.34 -16.50
CA LEU A 115 3.39 -30.49 -16.32
C LEU A 115 4.14 -31.56 -15.53
N THR A 116 3.57 -31.97 -14.39
CA THR A 116 4.20 -32.88 -13.43
C THR A 116 3.30 -34.09 -13.23
N ASN A 117 3.89 -35.27 -13.22
CA ASN A 117 3.22 -36.52 -12.88
C ASN A 117 2.95 -36.61 -11.37
N PRO A 118 2.00 -37.45 -10.91
CA PRO A 118 1.76 -37.67 -9.49
C PRO A 118 2.98 -38.16 -8.68
N ASP A 119 4.01 -38.71 -9.34
CA ASP A 119 5.27 -39.14 -8.72
C ASP A 119 6.29 -38.00 -8.56
N GLY A 120 5.93 -36.76 -8.95
CA GLY A 120 6.79 -35.58 -8.88
C GLY A 120 7.73 -35.41 -10.07
N THR A 121 7.71 -36.33 -11.05
CA THR A 121 8.54 -36.21 -12.26
C THR A 121 7.92 -35.24 -13.28
N VAL A 122 8.75 -34.46 -13.94
CA VAL A 122 8.31 -33.51 -14.97
C VAL A 122 8.11 -34.22 -16.31
N VAL A 123 6.97 -33.97 -16.95
CA VAL A 123 6.67 -34.51 -18.28
C VAL A 123 7.48 -33.77 -19.34
N PRO A 124 8.33 -34.46 -20.12
CA PRO A 124 9.08 -33.82 -21.20
C PRO A 124 8.13 -33.35 -22.30
N LYS A 125 8.44 -32.20 -22.91
CA LYS A 125 7.70 -31.68 -24.07
C LYS A 125 7.74 -32.66 -25.25
N ASP A 126 8.87 -33.35 -25.40
CA ASP A 126 9.13 -34.34 -26.43
C ASP A 126 9.69 -35.61 -25.79
N PRO A 127 8.90 -36.71 -25.70
CA PRO A 127 9.38 -37.96 -25.12
C PRO A 127 10.56 -38.58 -25.87
N SER A 128 10.71 -38.30 -27.17
CA SER A 128 11.82 -38.80 -27.99
C SER A 128 13.11 -37.99 -27.80
N ASN A 129 13.00 -36.75 -27.32
CA ASN A 129 14.13 -35.87 -27.05
C ASN A 129 13.91 -35.02 -25.78
N PRO A 130 14.20 -35.58 -24.58
CA PRO A 130 14.01 -34.89 -23.31
C PRO A 130 14.82 -33.58 -23.17
N ARG A 131 15.85 -33.36 -24.00
CA ARG A 131 16.65 -32.11 -23.99
C ARG A 131 15.87 -30.89 -24.49
N ARG A 132 14.70 -31.07 -25.11
CA ARG A 132 13.82 -29.98 -25.56
C ARG A 132 13.07 -29.28 -24.42
N GLY A 133 13.22 -29.77 -23.19
CA GLY A 133 12.64 -29.17 -21.99
C GLY A 133 11.28 -29.77 -21.62
N ALA A 134 10.70 -29.20 -20.56
CA ALA A 134 9.43 -29.64 -20.01
C ALA A 134 8.25 -29.19 -20.86
N TYR A 135 7.15 -29.96 -20.79
CA TYR A 135 5.84 -29.45 -21.18
C TYR A 135 5.45 -28.36 -20.18
N THR A 136 5.32 -27.12 -20.63
CA THR A 136 4.93 -25.99 -19.77
C THR A 136 3.55 -25.43 -20.10
N ILE A 137 2.87 -24.93 -19.07
CA ILE A 137 1.50 -24.41 -19.12
C ILE A 137 1.52 -22.98 -18.57
N PRO A 138 1.20 -21.96 -19.39
CA PRO A 138 1.01 -20.60 -18.90
C PRO A 138 -0.29 -20.49 -18.12
N ILE A 139 -0.23 -20.02 -16.88
CA ILE A 139 -1.38 -19.87 -15.98
C ILE A 139 -1.56 -18.39 -15.64
N PRO A 140 -2.79 -17.86 -15.70
CA PRO A 140 -3.05 -16.49 -15.33
C PRO A 140 -3.04 -16.38 -13.80
N THR A 141 -2.31 -15.41 -13.28
CA THR A 141 -2.21 -15.17 -11.84
C THR A 141 -2.46 -13.70 -11.54
N GLU A 142 -2.83 -13.38 -10.31
CA GLU A 142 -2.87 -12.01 -9.85
C GLU A 142 -2.06 -11.86 -8.57
N ARG A 143 -1.14 -10.90 -8.56
CA ARG A 143 -0.33 -10.60 -7.38
C ARG A 143 -0.92 -9.42 -6.63
N LEU A 144 -0.85 -9.47 -5.30
CA LEU A 144 -1.20 -8.32 -4.48
C LEU A 144 -0.13 -7.24 -4.61
N VAL A 145 -0.59 -6.01 -4.84
CA VAL A 145 0.26 -4.82 -4.86
C VAL A 145 -0.31 -3.74 -3.94
N PHE A 146 0.57 -2.89 -3.44
CA PHE A 146 0.25 -1.77 -2.54
C PHE A 146 0.50 -0.45 -3.30
N PRO A 147 -0.42 -0.02 -4.16
CA PRO A 147 -0.22 1.14 -5.02
C PRO A 147 -0.22 2.49 -4.29
N GLY A 148 -0.58 2.54 -3.00
CA GLY A 148 -0.82 3.80 -2.30
C GLY A 148 -2.15 4.46 -2.67
N GLY A 149 -2.64 5.33 -1.80
CA GLY A 149 -3.84 6.14 -2.05
C GLY A 149 -3.53 7.36 -2.91
N ASP A 150 -4.58 7.96 -3.46
CA ASP A 150 -4.52 9.28 -4.08
C ASP A 150 -5.11 10.38 -3.17
N MET A 151 -5.69 9.99 -2.04
CA MET A 151 -6.07 10.86 -0.93
C MET A 151 -5.45 10.33 0.36
N SER A 152 -5.03 11.24 1.23
CA SER A 152 -4.60 10.95 2.59
C SER A 152 -5.33 11.90 3.54
N LEU A 153 -5.90 11.36 4.60
CA LEU A 153 -6.44 12.13 5.71
C LEU A 153 -5.96 11.50 7.01
N VAL A 154 -5.30 12.30 7.84
CA VAL A 154 -4.70 11.91 9.11
C VAL A 154 -5.20 12.85 10.20
N GLY A 155 -5.56 12.28 11.34
CA GLY A 155 -5.94 13.00 12.54
C GLY A 155 -5.19 12.43 13.75
N ASN A 156 -4.52 13.29 14.50
CA ASN A 156 -3.80 12.95 15.71
C ASN A 156 -4.31 13.78 16.88
N LEU A 157 -4.43 13.16 18.04
CA LEU A 157 -4.82 13.79 19.29
C LEU A 157 -3.87 13.31 20.39
N GLU A 158 -3.36 14.24 21.18
CA GLU A 158 -2.42 13.98 22.28
C GLU A 158 -2.82 14.77 23.51
N TYR A 159 -2.78 14.12 24.67
CA TYR A 159 -2.82 14.81 25.96
C TYR A 159 -1.44 14.82 26.61
N ARG A 160 -0.73 15.93 26.54
CA ARG A 160 0.65 16.06 27.03
C ARG A 160 0.66 16.39 28.51
N ILE A 161 1.08 15.42 29.32
CA ILE A 161 1.26 15.54 30.76
C ILE A 161 2.74 15.80 31.05
N THR A 162 3.08 17.01 31.48
CA THR A 162 4.46 17.34 31.86
C THR A 162 4.78 16.74 33.24
N ILE A 163 5.74 15.81 33.27
CA ILE A 163 6.20 15.17 34.50
C ILE A 163 7.22 16.07 35.20
N VAL A 164 8.42 16.17 34.63
CA VAL A 164 9.56 16.96 35.13
C VAL A 164 10.42 17.39 33.94
N GLY A 165 10.87 18.65 33.93
CA GLY A 165 11.75 19.16 32.87
C GLY A 165 11.19 18.91 31.46
N PRO A 166 11.97 18.37 30.52
CA PRO A 166 11.52 18.04 29.17
C PRO A 166 10.84 16.66 29.07
N VAL A 167 10.52 16.01 30.19
CA VAL A 167 9.88 14.69 30.21
C VAL A 167 8.36 14.83 30.25
N ALA A 168 7.68 14.27 29.26
CA ALA A 168 6.23 14.25 29.16
C ALA A 168 5.69 12.85 28.88
N LEU A 169 4.53 12.56 29.45
CA LEU A 169 3.72 11.39 29.09
C LEU A 169 2.55 11.88 28.23
N ALA A 170 2.34 11.24 27.09
CA ALA A 170 1.30 11.57 26.14
C ALA A 170 0.45 10.34 25.80
N PRO A 171 -0.73 10.18 26.43
CA PRO A 171 -1.78 9.36 25.86
C PRO A 171 -2.19 9.95 24.51
N PHE A 172 -2.30 9.09 23.52
CA PHE A 172 -2.60 9.51 22.15
C PHE A 172 -3.73 8.73 21.51
N LEU A 173 -4.30 9.35 20.48
CA LEU A 173 -5.22 8.75 19.54
C LEU A 173 -4.85 9.20 18.14
N ASP A 174 -4.46 8.25 17.29
CA ASP A 174 -4.19 8.49 15.88
C ASP A 174 -5.26 7.83 15.02
N THR A 175 -5.67 8.51 13.96
CA THR A 175 -6.66 8.06 12.99
C THR A 175 -6.19 8.42 11.61
N GLY A 176 -6.49 7.58 10.62
CA GLY A 176 -6.23 7.95 9.24
C GLY A 176 -6.86 7.03 8.22
N ILE A 177 -6.98 7.56 7.01
CA ILE A 177 -7.52 6.86 5.86
C ILE A 177 -6.75 7.29 4.62
N ASN A 178 -6.48 6.34 3.74
CA ASN A 178 -5.64 6.54 2.56
C ASN A 178 -6.31 5.95 1.32
N PRO A 179 -7.47 6.45 0.86
CA PRO A 179 -8.23 5.78 -0.20
C PRO A 179 -7.72 6.11 -1.61
N ILE A 180 -8.19 5.32 -2.58
CA ILE A 180 -8.17 5.66 -4.01
C ILE A 180 -9.55 6.23 -4.36
N LEU A 181 -9.60 7.53 -4.61
CA LEU A 181 -10.76 8.27 -5.11
C LEU A 181 -10.92 8.10 -6.62
N ARG A 182 -9.81 8.18 -7.38
CA ARG A 182 -9.81 8.10 -8.84
C ARG A 182 -9.17 6.80 -9.31
N THR A 183 -9.97 5.75 -9.44
CA THR A 183 -9.51 4.46 -9.98
C THR A 183 -8.95 4.56 -11.40
N SER A 184 -9.41 5.52 -12.21
CA SER A 184 -8.88 5.80 -13.55
C SER A 184 -7.44 6.32 -13.57
N GLN A 185 -6.92 6.76 -12.41
CA GLN A 185 -5.54 7.18 -12.20
C GLN A 185 -4.61 6.04 -11.82
N LEU A 186 -5.14 4.83 -11.58
CA LEU A 186 -4.33 3.66 -11.25
C LEU A 186 -4.28 2.72 -12.46
N ARG A 187 -3.25 2.90 -13.29
CA ARG A 187 -3.09 2.18 -14.57
C ARG A 187 -1.91 1.22 -14.55
N ILE A 188 -2.09 0.10 -15.24
CA ILE A 188 -1.01 -0.86 -15.55
C ILE A 188 -0.14 -0.26 -16.67
N ASN A 189 1.14 -0.61 -16.69
CA ASN A 189 2.00 -0.30 -17.82
C ASN A 189 1.43 -0.94 -19.11
N SER A 190 1.37 -0.16 -20.20
CA SER A 190 0.77 -0.62 -21.46
C SER A 190 1.48 -1.82 -22.09
N GLY A 191 2.80 -1.93 -21.91
CA GLY A 191 3.60 -3.08 -22.37
C GLY A 191 3.21 -4.35 -21.62
N GLN A 192 3.24 -4.31 -20.29
CA GLN A 192 2.83 -5.45 -19.45
C GLN A 192 1.37 -5.86 -19.72
N LEU A 193 0.45 -4.89 -19.88
CA LEU A 193 -0.93 -5.17 -20.20
C LEU A 193 -1.07 -5.85 -21.57
N SER A 194 -0.34 -5.37 -22.58
CA SER A 194 -0.29 -5.98 -23.91
C SER A 194 0.26 -7.40 -23.84
N ASP A 195 1.34 -7.62 -23.10
CA ASP A 195 1.97 -8.93 -22.96
C ASP A 195 1.03 -9.96 -22.32
N ILE A 196 0.30 -9.56 -21.28
CA ILE A 196 -0.64 -10.44 -20.58
C ILE A 196 -1.88 -10.70 -21.45
N ASN A 197 -2.46 -9.68 -22.08
CA ASN A 197 -3.64 -9.83 -22.95
C ASN A 197 -3.35 -10.66 -24.21
N ASN A 198 -2.11 -10.64 -24.71
CA ASN A 198 -1.69 -11.44 -25.87
C ASN A 198 -1.21 -12.85 -25.48
N THR A 199 -1.03 -13.13 -24.18
CA THR A 199 -0.65 -14.47 -23.72
C THR A 199 -1.85 -15.42 -23.88
N ILE A 200 -1.59 -16.60 -24.44
CA ILE A 200 -2.54 -17.71 -24.45
C ILE A 200 -2.33 -18.49 -23.15
N PHE A 201 -3.36 -18.54 -22.33
CA PHE A 201 -3.36 -19.27 -21.07
C PHE A 201 -3.87 -20.69 -21.25
N GLY A 202 -3.25 -21.62 -20.55
CA GLY A 202 -3.48 -23.05 -20.70
C GLY A 202 -2.77 -23.65 -21.91
N CYS A 203 -2.52 -24.94 -21.79
CA CYS A 203 -1.99 -25.78 -22.84
C CYS A 203 -2.56 -27.19 -22.63
N PRO A 204 -3.83 -27.43 -23.01
CA PRO A 204 -4.46 -28.74 -22.83
C PRO A 204 -3.92 -29.80 -23.79
N THR A 205 -3.44 -29.39 -24.97
CA THR A 205 -2.93 -30.32 -25.99
C THR A 205 -1.72 -29.74 -26.72
N LEU A 206 -0.86 -30.63 -27.22
CA LEU A 206 0.22 -30.27 -28.14
C LEU A 206 -0.17 -30.73 -29.56
N ASP A 207 0.08 -29.89 -30.55
CA ASP A 207 -0.02 -30.28 -31.96
C ASP A 207 1.17 -31.16 -32.40
N VAL A 208 1.16 -31.58 -33.67
CA VAL A 208 2.24 -32.36 -34.28
C VAL A 208 3.60 -31.62 -34.28
N GLY A 209 3.59 -30.30 -34.18
CA GLY A 209 4.77 -29.45 -34.05
C GLY A 209 5.21 -29.22 -32.60
N LEU A 210 4.53 -29.82 -31.62
CA LEU A 210 4.68 -29.59 -30.19
C LEU A 210 4.38 -28.14 -29.76
N ASN A 211 3.44 -27.48 -30.43
CA ASN A 211 2.90 -26.18 -30.00
C ASN A 211 1.64 -26.39 -29.16
N CYS A 212 1.45 -25.51 -28.18
CA CYS A 212 0.25 -25.51 -27.34
C CYS A 212 -1.00 -25.13 -28.14
N VAL A 213 -2.02 -25.99 -28.10
CA VAL A 213 -3.33 -25.76 -28.73
C VAL A 213 -4.45 -25.95 -27.71
N GLY A 214 -5.51 -25.14 -27.85
CA GLY A 214 -6.70 -25.18 -26.99
C GLY A 214 -6.65 -24.24 -25.78
N GLY A 215 -5.59 -23.45 -25.62
CA GLY A 215 -5.53 -22.39 -24.61
C GLY A 215 -6.44 -21.21 -24.96
N GLN A 216 -6.77 -20.41 -23.96
CA GLN A 216 -7.67 -19.25 -24.07
C GLN A 216 -6.96 -17.93 -23.80
N ARG A 217 -7.40 -16.87 -24.46
CA ARG A 217 -6.98 -15.50 -24.14
C ARG A 217 -7.92 -14.92 -23.10
N MET A 218 -7.35 -14.20 -22.14
CA MET A 218 -8.10 -13.48 -21.13
C MET A 218 -7.92 -11.97 -21.33
N SER A 219 -9.00 -11.20 -21.13
CA SER A 219 -8.96 -9.75 -21.23
C SER A 219 -8.86 -9.14 -19.84
N PHE A 220 -7.77 -8.43 -19.59
CA PHE A 220 -7.52 -7.70 -18.36
C PHE A 220 -7.76 -6.21 -18.56
N SER A 221 -8.31 -5.55 -17.53
CA SER A 221 -8.51 -4.11 -17.55
C SER A 221 -7.18 -3.38 -17.37
N GLN A 222 -7.01 -2.25 -18.07
CA GLN A 222 -5.89 -1.34 -17.82
C GLN A 222 -5.93 -0.68 -16.44
N PHE A 223 -7.11 -0.65 -15.80
CA PHE A 223 -7.31 -0.02 -14.50
C PHE A 223 -7.26 -1.06 -13.39
N LEU A 224 -6.36 -0.87 -12.44
CA LEU A 224 -6.30 -1.72 -11.26
C LEU A 224 -7.48 -1.39 -10.34
N LYS A 225 -8.19 -2.42 -9.88
CA LYS A 225 -9.28 -2.28 -8.93
C LYS A 225 -8.79 -2.62 -7.52
N PRO A 226 -9.09 -1.79 -6.52
CA PRO A 226 -8.81 -2.15 -5.13
C PRO A 226 -9.56 -3.42 -4.74
N VAL A 227 -8.90 -4.26 -3.94
CA VAL A 227 -9.50 -5.40 -3.26
C VAL A 227 -10.64 -4.90 -2.38
N ALA A 228 -11.78 -5.60 -2.41
CA ALA A 228 -12.95 -5.27 -1.61
C ALA A 228 -12.58 -5.15 -0.11
N GLY A 229 -13.07 -4.10 0.54
CA GLY A 229 -12.80 -3.86 1.97
C GLY A 229 -11.38 -3.36 2.29
N THR A 230 -10.53 -3.07 1.30
CA THR A 230 -9.20 -2.47 1.52
C THR A 230 -9.15 -0.97 1.20
N ASN A 231 -10.00 -0.53 0.26
CA ASN A 231 -10.23 0.88 -0.02
C ASN A 231 -11.25 1.44 0.98
N TRP A 232 -11.12 2.72 1.34
CA TRP A 232 -11.97 3.38 2.34
C TRP A 232 -11.97 2.75 3.74
N THR A 233 -10.90 2.03 4.10
CA THR A 233 -10.78 1.40 5.42
C THR A 233 -10.03 2.32 6.38
N PRO A 234 -10.69 2.91 7.39
CA PRO A 234 -10.01 3.75 8.38
C PRO A 234 -9.12 2.90 9.29
N ARG A 235 -7.97 3.47 9.67
CA ARG A 235 -7.07 2.91 10.67
C ARG A 235 -7.08 3.81 11.89
N MET A 236 -7.02 3.21 13.07
CA MET A 236 -7.02 3.92 14.34
C MET A 236 -6.16 3.19 15.35
N SER A 237 -5.32 3.95 16.04
CA SER A 237 -4.50 3.47 17.14
C SER A 237 -4.60 4.39 18.34
N THR A 238 -4.40 3.83 19.52
CA THR A 238 -4.33 4.57 20.77
C THR A 238 -3.27 3.96 21.66
N GLY A 239 -2.67 4.76 22.54
CA GLY A 239 -1.56 4.28 23.34
C GLY A 239 -1.00 5.30 24.29
N LEU A 240 0.16 4.98 24.83
CA LEU A 240 0.95 5.85 25.70
C LEU A 240 2.31 6.07 25.08
N GLU A 241 2.73 7.33 25.04
CA GLU A 241 4.06 7.74 24.60
C GLU A 241 4.78 8.48 25.72
N LEU A 242 6.02 8.07 26.01
CA LEU A 242 6.95 8.79 26.85
C LEU A 242 7.88 9.61 25.94
N GLN A 243 7.89 10.93 26.12
CA GLN A 243 8.71 11.89 25.40
C GLN A 243 9.84 12.37 26.30
N VAL A 244 11.08 12.29 25.83
CA VAL A 244 12.29 12.71 26.57
C VAL A 244 13.20 13.49 25.64
N MET A 245 13.75 14.61 26.12
CA MET A 245 14.85 15.29 25.43
C MET A 245 16.19 14.77 25.95
N LEU A 246 17.03 14.24 25.07
CA LEU A 246 18.38 13.81 25.46
C LEU A 246 19.30 15.04 25.58
N PRO A 247 19.84 15.35 26.78
CA PRO A 247 20.54 16.62 27.03
C PRO A 247 21.79 16.85 26.16
N ILE A 248 22.48 15.77 25.80
CA ILE A 248 23.79 15.85 25.11
C ILE A 248 23.61 16.14 23.62
N ILE A 249 22.55 15.60 23.01
CA ILE A 249 22.32 15.67 21.56
C ILE A 249 21.13 16.54 21.17
N ASN A 250 20.40 17.12 22.14
CA ASN A 250 19.17 17.89 21.94
C ASN A 250 18.15 17.19 21.03
N ALA A 251 18.17 15.86 21.02
CA ALA A 251 17.31 15.05 20.18
C ALA A 251 16.08 14.57 20.98
N PRO A 252 14.87 14.67 20.40
CA PRO A 252 13.66 14.17 21.02
C PRO A 252 13.58 12.65 20.88
N PHE A 253 13.71 11.95 21.99
CA PHE A 253 13.55 10.51 22.08
C PHE A 253 12.15 10.14 22.54
N ARG A 254 11.62 9.03 22.02
CA ARG A 254 10.30 8.52 22.35
C ARG A 254 10.31 7.03 22.55
N ILE A 255 9.50 6.61 23.50
CA ILE A 255 9.07 5.23 23.67
C ILE A 255 7.56 5.23 23.63
N TYR A 256 6.95 4.42 22.79
CA TYR A 256 5.50 4.29 22.82
C TYR A 256 5.04 2.85 22.68
N TRP A 257 3.92 2.57 23.34
CA TRP A 257 3.13 1.39 23.12
C TRP A 257 1.81 1.81 22.49
N ALA A 258 1.42 1.11 21.41
CA ALA A 258 0.20 1.39 20.66
C ALA A 258 -0.68 0.15 20.57
N TYR A 259 -1.98 0.35 20.65
CA TYR A 259 -3.04 -0.62 20.36
C TYR A 259 -3.86 -0.15 19.16
N ASN A 260 -3.93 -0.99 18.13
CA ASN A 260 -4.63 -0.68 16.89
C ASN A 260 -6.10 -1.14 17.00
N ALA A 261 -6.99 -0.18 17.29
CA ALA A 261 -8.42 -0.40 17.49
C ALA A 261 -9.16 -0.64 16.16
N LEU A 262 -8.83 0.12 15.11
CA LEU A 262 -9.34 -0.10 13.75
C LEU A 262 -8.16 -0.49 12.86
N ARG A 263 -8.24 -1.67 12.25
CA ARG A 263 -7.18 -2.28 11.45
C ARG A 263 -7.77 -3.16 10.36
N LEU A 264 -7.04 -3.34 9.27
CA LEU A 264 -7.36 -4.31 8.24
C LEU A 264 -7.15 -5.73 8.77
N ASN A 265 -8.20 -6.54 8.66
CA ASN A 265 -8.17 -7.97 8.97
C ASN A 265 -9.21 -8.68 8.11
N THR A 266 -8.87 -8.88 6.84
CA THR A 266 -9.75 -9.55 5.87
C THR A 266 -9.00 -10.65 5.13
N THR A 267 -9.74 -11.61 4.61
CA THR A 267 -9.24 -12.57 3.64
C THR A 267 -9.78 -12.23 2.26
N THR A 268 -8.99 -12.47 1.22
CA THR A 268 -9.41 -12.32 -0.18
C THR A 268 -8.83 -13.46 -0.99
N SER A 269 -9.53 -13.89 -2.04
CA SER A 269 -9.01 -14.82 -3.03
C SER A 269 -8.60 -14.07 -4.30
N SER A 270 -7.72 -14.66 -5.10
CA SER A 270 -7.51 -14.21 -6.48
C SER A 270 -8.84 -14.26 -7.24
N PRO A 271 -9.22 -13.22 -7.99
CA PRO A 271 -10.45 -13.20 -8.78
C PRO A 271 -10.31 -13.93 -10.12
N VAL A 272 -9.08 -14.30 -10.53
CA VAL A 272 -8.86 -15.02 -11.79
C VAL A 272 -8.89 -16.52 -11.53
N PRO A 273 -9.86 -17.26 -12.10
CA PRO A 273 -9.97 -18.69 -11.88
C PRO A 273 -8.91 -19.45 -12.69
N ILE A 274 -8.28 -20.42 -12.04
CA ILE A 274 -7.52 -21.48 -12.71
C ILE A 274 -8.52 -22.61 -12.97
N THR A 275 -8.73 -22.95 -14.23
CA THR A 275 -9.74 -23.93 -14.65
C THR A 275 -9.08 -25.20 -15.18
N ARG A 276 -9.77 -26.34 -15.04
CA ARG A 276 -9.21 -27.65 -15.38
C ARG A 276 -8.89 -27.80 -16.87
N ASP A 277 -9.60 -27.11 -17.75
CA ASP A 277 -9.40 -27.08 -19.20
C ASP A 277 -8.10 -26.40 -19.63
N MET A 278 -7.44 -25.66 -18.73
CA MET A 278 -6.09 -25.12 -19.00
C MET A 278 -5.01 -26.20 -19.04
N PHE A 279 -5.30 -27.42 -18.56
CA PHE A 279 -4.34 -28.50 -18.36
C PHE A 279 -4.67 -29.71 -19.24
N PRO A 280 -3.67 -30.52 -19.64
CA PRO A 280 -3.91 -31.75 -20.40
C PRO A 280 -4.83 -32.74 -19.69
N ALA A 281 -5.50 -33.59 -20.46
CA ALA A 281 -6.24 -34.71 -19.89
C ALA A 281 -5.27 -35.75 -19.29
N GLY A 282 -5.73 -36.50 -18.28
CA GLY A 282 -4.98 -37.56 -17.64
C GLY A 282 -4.29 -37.16 -16.33
N ALA A 283 -3.68 -38.15 -15.68
CA ALA A 283 -3.20 -38.05 -14.29
C ALA A 283 -2.20 -36.90 -14.06
N ALA A 284 -1.29 -36.65 -14.99
CA ALA A 284 -0.34 -35.55 -14.89
C ALA A 284 -1.04 -34.17 -14.92
N GLY A 285 -2.03 -34.01 -15.80
CA GLY A 285 -2.79 -32.77 -15.88
C GLY A 285 -3.72 -32.54 -14.70
N ASP A 286 -4.36 -33.60 -14.18
CA ASP A 286 -5.16 -33.54 -12.95
C ASP A 286 -4.30 -33.16 -11.75
N PHE A 287 -3.13 -33.78 -11.61
CA PHE A 287 -2.18 -33.50 -10.54
C PHE A 287 -1.67 -32.05 -10.61
N THR A 288 -1.17 -31.64 -11.78
CA THR A 288 -0.63 -30.29 -11.97
C THR A 288 -1.70 -29.21 -11.80
N PHE A 289 -2.96 -29.49 -12.19
CA PHE A 289 -4.09 -28.59 -11.93
C PHE A 289 -4.32 -28.37 -10.44
N LEU A 290 -4.38 -29.45 -9.65
CA LEU A 290 -4.57 -29.36 -8.19
C LEU A 290 -3.41 -28.62 -7.52
N GLU A 291 -2.17 -28.89 -7.95
CA GLU A 291 -0.97 -28.19 -7.49
C GLU A 291 -1.04 -26.69 -7.81
N ALA A 292 -1.46 -26.32 -9.03
CA ALA A 292 -1.61 -24.93 -9.45
C ALA A 292 -2.68 -24.20 -8.64
N VAL A 293 -3.84 -24.82 -8.40
CA VAL A 293 -4.90 -24.23 -7.56
C VAL A 293 -4.40 -24.03 -6.13
N GLN A 294 -3.71 -25.01 -5.56
CA GLN A 294 -3.20 -24.94 -4.19
C GLN A 294 -2.11 -23.89 -4.02
N SER A 295 -1.22 -23.75 -5.01
CA SER A 295 -0.06 -22.84 -4.94
C SER A 295 -0.35 -21.42 -5.42
N LEU A 296 -1.24 -21.23 -6.39
CA LEU A 296 -1.47 -19.95 -7.07
C LEU A 296 -2.87 -19.35 -6.83
N ALA A 297 -3.88 -20.16 -6.49
CA ALA A 297 -5.25 -19.69 -6.23
C ALA A 297 -5.61 -19.64 -4.73
N GLY A 298 -4.61 -19.58 -3.86
CA GLY A 298 -4.79 -19.52 -2.41
C GLY A 298 -5.48 -18.24 -1.92
N ASN A 299 -6.05 -18.32 -0.71
CA ASN A 299 -6.58 -17.16 0.00
C ASN A 299 -5.44 -16.34 0.61
N PHE A 300 -5.46 -15.03 0.36
CA PHE A 300 -4.56 -14.07 0.99
C PHE A 300 -5.17 -13.55 2.28
N THR A 301 -4.41 -13.60 3.37
CA THR A 301 -4.79 -13.00 4.65
C THR A 301 -4.14 -11.61 4.78
N LEU A 302 -4.96 -10.57 4.71
CA LEU A 302 -4.56 -9.17 4.81
C LEU A 302 -4.75 -8.70 6.25
N ARG A 303 -3.69 -8.81 7.05
CA ARG A 303 -3.76 -8.57 8.51
C ARG A 303 -2.69 -7.59 8.98
N GLU A 304 -3.15 -6.52 9.60
CA GLU A 304 -2.31 -5.53 10.28
C GLU A 304 -2.07 -5.90 11.76
N PRO A 305 -0.94 -5.47 12.38
CA PRO A 305 -0.63 -5.79 13.78
C PRO A 305 -1.69 -5.22 14.72
N ARG A 306 -1.91 -5.90 15.86
CA ARG A 306 -2.87 -5.43 16.88
C ARG A 306 -2.23 -4.51 17.91
N LYS A 307 -0.95 -4.71 18.17
CA LYS A 307 -0.16 -4.00 19.18
C LYS A 307 1.25 -3.81 18.67
N THR A 308 1.87 -2.69 19.01
CA THR A 308 3.30 -2.46 18.75
C THR A 308 3.95 -1.76 19.92
N PHE A 309 5.25 -1.97 20.05
CA PHE A 309 6.10 -1.22 20.97
C PHE A 309 7.31 -0.73 20.17
N ARG A 310 7.60 0.57 20.20
CA ARG A 310 8.68 1.16 19.40
C ARG A 310 9.45 2.24 20.15
N PHE A 311 10.66 2.43 19.66
CA PHE A 311 11.60 3.48 20.02
C PHE A 311 11.86 4.35 18.80
N SER A 312 11.87 5.66 18.97
CA SER A 312 12.11 6.58 17.84
C SER A 312 12.74 7.90 18.28
N VAL A 313 13.39 8.56 17.33
CA VAL A 313 13.96 9.90 17.47
C VAL A 313 13.24 10.84 16.50
N ALA A 314 12.24 11.56 16.99
CA ALA A 314 11.40 12.47 16.19
C ALA A 314 10.66 13.47 17.11
N THR A 315 10.03 14.51 16.56
CA THR A 315 8.96 15.28 17.24
C THR A 315 7.59 14.82 16.79
N THR A 316 6.56 14.98 17.62
CA THR A 316 5.17 14.74 17.21
C THR A 316 4.76 15.99 16.46
N PHE A 317 3.59 15.95 15.83
CA PHE A 317 3.08 17.08 15.08
C PHE A 317 3.14 18.40 15.87
#